data_AF-X0UQN9-F1
#
_entry.id   AF-X0UQN9-F1
#
_cell.length_a   1.000
_cell.length_b   1.000
_cell.length_c   1.000
_cell.angle_alpha   90.00
_cell.angle_beta   90.00
_cell.angle_gamma   90.00
#
_symmetry.space_group_name_H-M   'P 1'
#
loop_
_entity.id
_entity.type
_entity.pdbx_description
1 polymer ?
#
loop_
_entity_poly.entity_id
_entity_poly.type
_entity_poly.pdbx_seq_one_letter_code
_entity_poly.pdbx_strand_id
1 'polypeptide(L)'
;VSGYGWDQLVSSMHQGNYEMIMQSGLSDIIDLKSKAGRPPIYAVMLFFFTQLGRFASIIAVFFQSIITSLVAYIGYKIINTTTRQKRIAMFCFVVLFLFPMNFLKSGTIDEAPLMLVFLLTSLYVFIMYIKNQNKYILLILSGILLGLSTLTRLVVLPVAFGILIFLLAYQSTKHKKVVSISLFICSYLLILSPWIYRNFRIYGQPVLTVGSSRIFLFTQTEEFIKSFPEKSPDVIEREYLIALGESNKELRNLDIITLDRKL
;
A
#
# COMPACT_ATOMS: atom_id res chain seq x y z
N VAL A 1 16.54 15.74 -6.30
CA VAL A 1 16.09 14.50 -5.62
C VAL A 1 15.04 13.89 -6.52
N SER A 2 15.41 12.88 -7.31
CA SER A 2 14.46 12.10 -8.10
C SER A 2 13.38 11.58 -7.16
N GLY A 3 12.12 11.95 -7.43
CA GLY A 3 10.99 11.58 -6.59
C GLY A 3 10.79 10.07 -6.54
N TYR A 4 9.84 9.61 -5.74
CA TYR A 4 9.41 8.20 -5.58
C TYR A 4 8.88 7.53 -6.89
N GLY A 5 9.28 7.99 -8.07
CA GLY A 5 8.88 7.48 -9.39
C GLY A 5 7.44 7.84 -9.79
N TRP A 6 6.75 8.64 -8.98
CA TRP A 6 5.33 8.99 -9.18
C TRP A 6 5.09 9.77 -10.48
N ASP A 7 6.02 10.64 -10.84
CA ASP A 7 6.04 11.40 -12.09
C ASP A 7 6.11 10.48 -13.31
N GLN A 8 7.03 9.51 -13.29
CA GLN A 8 7.18 8.53 -14.36
C GLN A 8 5.94 7.64 -14.50
N LEU A 9 5.41 7.16 -13.36
CA LEU A 9 4.22 6.32 -13.36
C LEU A 9 3.01 7.08 -13.93
N VAL A 10 2.76 8.31 -13.48
CA VAL A 10 1.64 9.11 -13.99
C VAL A 10 1.82 9.46 -15.46
N SER A 11 3.05 9.76 -15.92
CA SER A 11 3.34 9.95 -17.34
C SER A 11 3.03 8.70 -18.17
N SER A 12 3.40 7.50 -17.68
CA SER A 12 3.06 6.23 -18.35
C SER A 12 1.55 6.01 -18.47
N MET A 13 0.77 6.46 -17.46
CA MET A 13 -0.68 6.37 -17.46
C MET A 13 -1.34 7.26 -18.52
N HIS A 14 -0.78 8.44 -18.81
CA HIS A 14 -1.25 9.27 -19.94
C HIS A 14 -1.01 8.60 -21.29
N GLN A 15 -0.03 7.71 -21.39
CA GLN A 15 0.26 6.93 -22.59
C GLN A 15 -0.56 5.63 -22.68
N GLY A 16 -1.49 5.40 -21.74
CA GLY A 16 -2.30 4.17 -21.67
C GLY A 16 -1.59 2.97 -21.03
N ASN A 17 -0.36 3.17 -20.54
CA ASN A 17 0.43 2.15 -19.86
C ASN A 17 0.38 2.34 -18.35
N TYR A 18 0.94 1.41 -17.59
CA TYR A 18 1.14 1.60 -16.15
C TYR A 18 2.48 0.95 -15.84
N GLU A 19 3.55 1.74 -15.98
CA GLU A 19 4.93 1.30 -15.88
C GLU A 19 5.72 2.27 -15.02
N MET A 20 6.53 1.73 -14.11
CA MET A 20 7.46 2.51 -13.30
C MET A 20 8.84 1.87 -13.36
N ILE A 21 9.88 2.71 -13.49
CA ILE A 21 11.25 2.27 -13.28
C ILE A 21 11.44 2.14 -11.77
N MET A 22 11.72 0.93 -11.30
CA MET A 22 11.83 0.65 -9.87
C MET A 22 13.06 1.30 -9.23
N GLN A 23 14.07 1.67 -10.01
CA GLN A 23 15.32 2.25 -9.51
C GLN A 23 15.95 3.15 -10.57
N SER A 24 15.95 4.47 -10.33
CA SER A 24 16.55 5.44 -11.26
C SER A 24 18.09 5.36 -11.31
N GLY A 25 18.74 4.76 -10.30
CA GLY A 25 20.20 4.63 -10.24
C GLY A 25 20.80 3.56 -11.18
N LEU A 26 19.96 2.70 -11.75
CA LEU A 26 20.33 1.70 -12.77
C LEU A 26 19.83 2.08 -14.18
N SER A 27 19.29 3.30 -14.34
CA SER A 27 18.57 3.83 -15.52
C SER A 27 19.35 3.83 -16.84
N ASP A 28 20.57 3.30 -16.89
CA ASP A 28 21.39 3.20 -18.10
C ASP A 28 22.07 1.81 -18.24
N ILE A 29 21.91 0.92 -17.26
CA ILE A 29 22.57 -0.40 -17.21
C ILE A 29 21.54 -1.54 -17.23
N ILE A 30 20.48 -1.44 -16.42
CA ILE A 30 19.36 -2.40 -16.38
C ILE A 30 18.07 -1.65 -16.00
N ASP A 31 17.22 -1.34 -16.98
CA ASP A 31 15.90 -0.75 -16.75
C ASP A 31 14.91 -1.80 -16.24
N LEU A 32 14.86 -2.00 -14.92
CA LEU A 32 13.83 -2.82 -14.27
C LEU A 32 12.49 -2.07 -14.23
N LYS A 33 11.81 -2.05 -15.39
CA LYS A 33 10.43 -1.57 -15.50
C LYS A 33 9.48 -2.56 -14.85
N SER A 34 8.51 -2.04 -14.11
CA SER A 34 7.48 -2.86 -13.50
C SER A 34 6.09 -2.30 -13.76
N LYS A 35 5.19 -3.18 -14.23
CA LYS A 35 3.76 -2.92 -14.38
C LYS A 35 2.94 -3.15 -13.10
N ALA A 36 3.57 -3.60 -12.01
CA ALA A 36 2.94 -3.84 -10.70
C ALA A 36 3.85 -3.43 -9.52
N GLY A 37 4.73 -2.46 -9.74
CA GLY A 37 5.69 -2.05 -8.73
C GLY A 37 5.08 -1.32 -7.55
N ARG A 38 3.98 -0.60 -7.79
CA ARG A 38 3.14 0.00 -6.76
C ARG A 38 1.68 -0.40 -6.93
N PRO A 39 0.92 -0.46 -5.84
CA PRO A 39 -0.53 -0.60 -5.90
C PRO A 39 -1.23 0.59 -6.57
N PRO A 40 -2.44 0.39 -7.11
CA PRO A 40 -3.05 1.32 -8.07
C PRO A 40 -3.67 2.57 -7.45
N ILE A 41 -4.17 2.50 -6.20
CA ILE A 41 -5.11 3.52 -5.69
C ILE A 41 -4.48 4.91 -5.66
N TYR A 42 -3.25 5.01 -5.15
CA TYR A 42 -2.56 6.29 -5.08
C TYR A 42 -2.16 6.82 -6.46
N ALA A 43 -1.70 5.94 -7.36
CA ALA A 43 -1.35 6.29 -8.73
C ALA A 43 -2.54 6.85 -9.52
N VAL A 44 -3.69 6.18 -9.41
CA VAL A 44 -4.95 6.60 -10.05
C VAL A 44 -5.39 7.96 -9.49
N MET A 45 -5.28 8.18 -8.19
CA MET A 45 -5.58 9.48 -7.58
C MET A 45 -4.68 10.60 -8.13
N LEU A 46 -3.36 10.37 -8.20
CA LEU A 46 -2.44 11.35 -8.77
C LEU A 46 -2.72 11.63 -10.25
N PHE A 47 -3.03 10.58 -11.03
CA PHE A 47 -3.43 10.72 -12.43
C PHE A 47 -4.65 11.66 -12.56
N PHE A 48 -5.68 11.48 -11.74
CA PHE A 48 -6.83 12.39 -11.74
C PHE A 48 -6.45 13.82 -11.37
N PHE A 49 -5.54 14.05 -10.41
CA PHE A 49 -5.08 15.39 -10.11
C PHE A 49 -4.34 16.05 -11.28
N THR A 50 -3.60 15.28 -12.09
CA THR A 50 -2.95 15.86 -13.29
C THR A 50 -3.93 16.34 -14.35
N GLN A 51 -5.15 15.80 -14.39
CA GLN A 51 -6.21 16.29 -15.29
C GLN A 51 -6.72 17.69 -14.90
N LEU A 52 -6.42 18.16 -13.68
CA LEU A 52 -6.77 19.51 -13.20
C LEU A 52 -5.78 20.60 -13.67
N GLY A 53 -4.83 20.24 -14.54
CA GLY A 53 -3.92 21.17 -15.19
C GLY A 53 -2.85 21.74 -14.25
N ARG A 54 -2.50 23.02 -14.42
CA ARG A 54 -1.34 23.67 -13.78
C ARG A 54 -1.37 23.68 -12.25
N PHE A 55 -2.56 23.53 -11.65
CA PHE A 55 -2.73 23.51 -10.18
C PHE A 55 -2.64 22.11 -9.57
N ALA A 56 -2.39 21.06 -10.36
CA ALA A 56 -2.36 19.66 -9.91
C ALA A 56 -1.50 19.43 -8.65
N SER A 57 -0.25 19.93 -8.65
CA SER A 57 0.67 19.75 -7.52
C SER A 57 0.18 20.44 -6.25
N ILE A 58 -0.38 21.64 -6.38
CA ILE A 58 -0.90 22.41 -5.24
C ILE A 58 -2.12 21.69 -4.66
N ILE A 59 -3.05 21.26 -5.52
CA ILE A 59 -4.25 20.51 -5.13
C ILE A 59 -3.87 19.20 -4.44
N ALA A 60 -2.88 18.48 -4.96
CA ALA A 60 -2.39 17.24 -4.37
C ALA A 60 -1.83 17.45 -2.95
N VAL A 61 -1.04 18.51 -2.73
CA VAL A 61 -0.49 18.85 -1.41
C VAL A 61 -1.57 19.30 -0.42
N PHE A 62 -2.54 20.12 -0.88
CA PHE A 62 -3.68 20.50 -0.04
C PHE A 62 -4.51 19.28 0.35
N PHE A 63 -4.79 18.39 -0.60
CA PHE A 63 -5.49 17.14 -0.34
C PHE A 63 -4.73 16.27 0.66
N GLN A 64 -3.40 16.14 0.49
CA GLN A 64 -2.54 15.40 1.41
C GLN A 64 -2.59 15.97 2.83
N SER A 65 -2.60 17.30 2.97
CA SER A 65 -2.73 17.97 4.28
C SER A 65 -4.07 17.66 4.96
N ILE A 66 -5.16 17.62 4.19
CA ILE A 66 -6.49 17.24 4.68
C ILE A 66 -6.50 15.77 5.13
N ILE A 67 -5.97 14.86 4.28
CA ILE A 67 -5.88 13.43 4.58
C ILE A 67 -5.06 13.17 5.83
N THR A 68 -3.91 13.85 5.97
CA THR A 68 -3.05 13.72 7.15
C THR A 68 -3.73 14.21 8.42
N SER A 69 -4.48 15.32 8.34
CA SER A 69 -5.28 15.81 9.47
C SER A 69 -6.41 14.83 9.83
N LEU A 70 -7.00 14.16 8.83
CA LEU A 70 -8.05 13.17 9.02
C LEU A 70 -7.53 11.93 9.76
N VAL A 71 -6.27 11.53 9.56
CA VAL A 71 -5.63 10.44 10.35
C VAL A 71 -5.70 10.75 11.84
N ALA A 72 -5.31 11.96 12.27
CA ALA A 72 -5.37 12.36 13.68
C ALA A 72 -6.81 12.36 14.21
N TYR A 73 -7.76 12.88 13.42
CA TYR A 73 -9.18 12.90 13.78
C TYR A 73 -9.80 11.51 13.94
N ILE A 74 -9.47 10.56 13.05
CA ILE A 74 -9.96 9.18 13.18
C ILE A 74 -9.33 8.51 14.40
N GLY A 75 -8.05 8.78 14.69
CA GLY A 75 -7.40 8.34 15.93
C GLY A 75 -8.16 8.82 17.17
N TYR A 76 -8.52 10.10 17.22
CA TYR A 76 -9.40 10.66 18.26
C TYR A 76 -10.72 9.89 18.37
N LYS A 77 -11.42 9.65 17.25
CA LYS A 77 -12.70 8.92 17.23
C LYS A 77 -12.56 7.50 17.78
N ILE A 78 -11.50 6.78 17.44
CA ILE A 78 -11.24 5.43 17.95
C ILE A 78 -11.07 5.46 19.47
N ILE A 79 -10.17 6.29 20.00
CA ILE A 79 -9.90 6.37 21.44
C ILE A 79 -11.13 6.85 22.21
N ASN A 80 -11.82 7.89 21.72
CA ASN A 80 -13.02 8.39 22.37
C ASN A 80 -14.13 7.33 22.40
N THR A 81 -14.27 6.55 21.33
CA THR A 81 -15.28 5.48 21.25
C THR A 81 -14.93 4.34 22.20
N THR A 82 -13.66 3.94 22.31
CA THR A 82 -13.21 2.81 23.14
C THR A 82 -13.19 3.17 24.62
N THR A 83 -12.51 4.25 25.00
CA THR A 83 -12.24 4.60 26.40
C THR A 83 -13.34 5.48 27.02
N ARG A 84 -14.17 6.15 26.19
CA ARG A 84 -15.18 7.17 26.61
C ARG A 84 -14.59 8.36 27.37
N GLN A 85 -13.28 8.52 27.36
CA GLN A 85 -12.56 9.60 28.04
C GLN A 85 -12.10 10.65 27.02
N LYS A 86 -12.81 11.78 26.94
CA LYS A 86 -12.52 12.86 25.99
C LYS A 86 -11.11 13.44 26.14
N ARG A 87 -10.58 13.50 27.37
CA ARG A 87 -9.23 14.03 27.65
C ARG A 87 -8.14 13.17 27.00
N ILE A 88 -8.22 11.85 27.16
CA ILE A 88 -7.27 10.90 26.55
C ILE A 88 -7.38 10.93 25.02
N ALA A 89 -8.60 11.00 24.50
CA ALA A 89 -8.82 11.11 23.06
C ALA A 89 -8.22 12.40 22.49
N MET A 90 -8.40 13.55 23.16
CA MET A 90 -7.82 14.82 22.74
C MET A 90 -6.29 14.80 22.81
N PHE A 91 -5.72 14.19 23.84
CA PHE A 91 -4.28 13.99 23.93
C PHE A 91 -3.75 13.17 22.74
N CYS A 92 -4.42 12.06 22.40
CA CYS A 92 -4.09 11.26 21.22
C CYS A 92 -4.17 12.08 19.92
N PHE A 93 -5.20 12.91 19.76
CA PHE A 93 -5.33 13.82 18.62
C PHE A 93 -4.12 14.73 18.48
N VAL A 94 -3.76 15.45 19.55
CA VAL A 94 -2.65 16.42 19.56
C VAL A 94 -1.33 15.71 19.28
N VAL A 95 -1.08 14.57 19.92
CA VAL A 95 0.14 13.79 19.70
C VAL A 95 0.24 13.31 18.26
N LEU A 96 -0.84 12.75 17.68
CA LEU A 96 -0.82 12.29 16.29
C LEU A 96 -0.70 13.43 15.28
N PHE A 97 -1.36 14.57 15.55
CA PHE A 97 -1.33 15.73 14.68
C PHE A 97 0.05 16.41 14.67
N LEU A 98 0.67 16.57 15.84
CA LEU A 98 1.99 17.17 15.99
C LEU A 98 3.14 16.16 15.83
N PHE A 99 2.84 14.89 15.58
CA PHE A 99 3.88 13.88 15.38
C PHE A 99 4.77 14.30 14.20
N PRO A 100 6.09 14.47 14.40
CA PRO A 100 6.96 15.09 13.40
C PRO A 100 6.85 14.44 12.01
N MET A 101 6.72 13.11 11.96
CA MET A 101 6.56 12.41 10.68
C MET A 101 5.21 12.69 10.00
N ASN A 102 4.12 12.81 10.75
CA ASN A 102 2.83 13.17 10.14
C ASN A 102 2.88 14.62 9.64
N PHE A 103 3.44 15.52 10.44
CA PHE A 103 3.60 16.92 10.05
C PHE A 103 4.44 17.05 8.78
N LEU A 104 5.61 16.39 8.70
CA LEU A 104 6.46 16.42 7.51
C LEU A 104 5.78 15.78 6.28
N LYS A 105 5.00 14.72 6.48
CA LYS A 105 4.26 14.04 5.40
C LYS A 105 3.06 14.83 4.87
N SER A 106 2.59 15.85 5.59
CA SER A 106 1.50 16.71 5.13
C SER A 106 1.88 17.53 3.89
N GLY A 107 3.17 17.88 3.76
CA GLY A 107 3.70 18.67 2.65
C GLY A 107 4.33 17.85 1.52
N THR A 108 4.32 16.51 1.62
CA THR A 108 4.97 15.63 0.63
C THR A 108 3.97 14.66 -0.01
N ILE A 109 4.18 14.40 -1.30
CA ILE A 109 3.39 13.42 -2.07
C ILE A 109 3.85 12.02 -1.64
N ASP A 110 3.12 11.44 -0.68
CA ASP A 110 3.34 10.09 -0.13
C ASP A 110 2.01 9.33 -0.08
N GLU A 111 2.02 8.05 -0.42
CA GLU A 111 0.88 7.15 -0.32
C GLU A 111 0.49 6.79 1.13
N ALA A 112 1.40 6.96 2.08
CA ALA A 112 1.22 6.50 3.46
C ALA A 112 0.04 7.15 4.21
N PRO A 113 -0.22 8.47 4.14
CA PRO A 113 -1.36 9.07 4.82
C PRO A 113 -2.71 8.56 4.30
N LEU A 114 -2.84 8.37 2.98
CA LEU A 114 -4.06 7.82 2.38
C LEU A 114 -4.31 6.37 2.84
N MET A 115 -3.26 5.55 2.86
CA MET A 115 -3.29 4.19 3.42
C MET A 115 -3.78 4.22 4.87
N LEU A 116 -3.23 5.12 5.70
CA LEU A 116 -3.57 5.24 7.12
C LEU A 116 -5.03 5.66 7.33
N VAL A 117 -5.56 6.58 6.53
CA VAL A 117 -6.98 6.95 6.61
C VAL A 117 -7.86 5.74 6.39
N PHE A 118 -7.66 5.01 5.28
CA PHE A 118 -8.46 3.81 4.99
C PHE A 118 -8.31 2.73 6.07
N LEU A 119 -7.09 2.51 6.57
CA LEU A 119 -6.82 1.56 7.64
C LEU A 119 -7.54 1.93 8.94
N LEU A 120 -7.38 3.16 9.41
CA LEU A 120 -7.97 3.61 10.67
C LEU A 120 -9.49 3.69 10.56
N THR A 121 -10.04 4.12 9.43
CA THR A 121 -11.50 4.08 9.22
C THR A 121 -12.00 2.62 9.21
N SER A 122 -11.29 1.69 8.57
CA SER A 122 -11.64 0.26 8.62
C SER A 122 -11.69 -0.27 10.06
N LEU A 123 -10.66 0.03 10.86
CA LEU A 123 -10.61 -0.36 12.27
C LEU A 123 -11.70 0.31 13.11
N TYR A 124 -11.98 1.59 12.87
CA TYR A 124 -13.05 2.31 13.54
C TYR A 124 -14.42 1.68 13.26
N VAL A 125 -14.73 1.41 12.00
CA VAL A 125 -15.98 0.76 11.59
C VAL A 125 -16.06 -0.67 12.13
N PHE A 126 -14.93 -1.40 12.19
CA PHE A 126 -14.86 -2.72 12.82
C PHE A 126 -15.16 -2.66 14.33
N ILE A 127 -14.63 -1.68 15.04
CA ILE A 127 -14.98 -1.45 16.46
C ILE A 127 -16.47 -1.16 16.61
N MET A 128 -17.06 -0.38 15.70
CA MET A 128 -18.51 -0.14 15.69
C MET A 128 -19.32 -1.41 15.42
N TYR A 129 -18.83 -2.33 14.59
CA TYR A 129 -19.45 -3.64 14.37
C TYR A 129 -19.55 -4.44 15.67
N ILE A 130 -18.45 -4.48 16.44
CA ILE A 130 -18.41 -5.15 17.75
C ILE A 130 -19.40 -4.49 18.72
N LYS A 131 -19.47 -3.15 18.76
CA LYS A 131 -20.34 -2.42 19.71
C LYS A 131 -21.82 -2.45 19.35
N ASN A 132 -22.17 -2.40 18.07
CA ASN A 132 -23.56 -2.30 17.60
C ASN A 132 -24.21 -3.66 17.29
N GLN A 133 -23.91 -4.69 18.08
CA GLN A 133 -24.50 -6.03 17.98
C GLN A 133 -24.36 -6.71 16.61
N ASN A 134 -23.19 -6.62 15.97
CA ASN A 134 -22.86 -7.33 14.72
C ASN A 134 -23.66 -6.89 13.47
N LYS A 135 -23.90 -5.59 13.29
CA LYS A 135 -24.45 -5.09 12.01
C LYS A 135 -23.51 -5.43 10.85
N TYR A 136 -23.87 -6.43 10.05
CA TYR A 136 -23.03 -6.97 8.96
C TYR A 136 -22.59 -5.93 7.93
N ILE A 137 -23.38 -4.87 7.70
CA ILE A 137 -23.00 -3.76 6.82
C ILE A 137 -21.69 -3.08 7.27
N LEU A 138 -21.47 -2.96 8.58
CA LEU A 138 -20.23 -2.39 9.12
C LEU A 138 -19.03 -3.30 8.84
N LEU A 139 -19.25 -4.62 8.89
CA LEU A 139 -18.19 -5.59 8.59
C LEU A 139 -17.79 -5.56 7.11
N ILE A 140 -18.78 -5.45 6.21
CA ILE A 140 -18.56 -5.28 4.77
C ILE A 140 -17.79 -3.98 4.50
N LEU A 141 -18.21 -2.87 5.11
CA LEU A 141 -17.52 -1.58 4.97
C LEU A 141 -16.08 -1.65 5.50
N SER A 142 -15.85 -2.34 6.62
CA SER A 142 -14.50 -2.56 7.16
C SER A 142 -13.62 -3.35 6.18
N GLY A 143 -14.15 -4.43 5.58
CA GLY A 143 -13.44 -5.22 4.57
C GLY A 143 -13.11 -4.41 3.32
N ILE A 144 -14.06 -3.62 2.80
CA ILE A 144 -13.85 -2.72 1.66
C ILE A 144 -12.74 -1.71 1.94
N LEU A 145 -12.83 -1.01 3.07
CA LEU A 145 -11.85 0.01 3.45
C LEU A 145 -10.45 -0.59 3.67
N LEU A 146 -10.37 -1.79 4.24
CA LEU A 146 -9.09 -2.48 4.41
C LEU A 146 -8.50 -2.93 3.07
N GLY A 147 -9.36 -3.35 2.13
CA GLY A 147 -8.98 -3.66 0.75
C GLY A 147 -8.38 -2.45 0.05
N LEU A 148 -9.03 -1.29 0.16
CA LEU A 148 -8.51 -0.02 -0.38
C LEU A 148 -7.18 0.39 0.25
N SER A 149 -7.04 0.21 1.57
CA SER A 149 -5.79 0.44 2.28
C SER A 149 -4.67 -0.48 1.77
N THR A 150 -4.97 -1.76 1.56
CA THR A 150 -4.02 -2.74 0.99
C THR A 150 -3.62 -2.39 -0.45
N LEU A 151 -4.57 -1.95 -1.27
CA LEU A 151 -4.30 -1.43 -2.63
C LEU A 151 -3.70 -0.03 -2.66
N THR A 152 -3.43 0.57 -1.50
CA THR A 152 -2.57 1.74 -1.39
C THR A 152 -1.15 1.29 -1.01
N ARG A 153 -1.03 0.39 -0.01
CA ARG A 153 0.25 -0.19 0.41
C ARG A 153 0.05 -1.55 1.08
N LEU A 154 0.82 -2.54 0.64
CA LEU A 154 0.65 -3.94 1.05
C LEU A 154 1.07 -4.27 2.49
N VAL A 155 1.77 -3.34 3.16
CA VAL A 155 2.17 -3.48 4.58
C VAL A 155 0.96 -3.68 5.51
N VAL A 156 -0.25 -3.36 5.05
CA VAL A 156 -1.51 -3.51 5.80
C VAL A 156 -2.06 -4.94 5.80
N LEU A 157 -1.55 -5.83 4.94
CA LEU A 157 -2.03 -7.21 4.81
C LEU A 157 -2.09 -7.99 6.16
N PRO A 158 -1.10 -7.89 7.08
CA PRO A 158 -1.17 -8.54 8.40
C PRO A 158 -2.37 -8.11 9.24
N VAL A 159 -2.88 -6.88 9.07
CA VAL A 159 -4.06 -6.40 9.80
C VAL A 159 -5.32 -7.18 9.39
N ALA A 160 -5.44 -7.56 8.11
CA ALA A 160 -6.54 -8.40 7.63
C ALA A 160 -6.53 -9.76 8.34
N PHE A 161 -5.35 -10.39 8.47
CA PHE A 161 -5.19 -11.62 9.23
C PHE A 161 -5.54 -11.44 10.71
N GLY A 162 -5.12 -10.33 11.32
CA GLY A 162 -5.49 -10.00 12.71
C GLY A 162 -7.01 -9.91 12.92
N ILE A 163 -7.74 -9.27 12.00
CA ILE A 163 -9.21 -9.19 12.04
C ILE A 163 -9.83 -10.58 11.87
N LEU A 164 -9.31 -11.41 10.97
CA LEU A 164 -9.80 -12.78 10.76
C LEU A 164 -9.63 -13.65 12.02
N ILE A 165 -8.44 -13.61 12.63
CA ILE A 165 -8.16 -14.31 13.89
C ILE A 165 -9.09 -13.81 15.00
N PHE A 166 -9.30 -12.49 15.08
CA PHE A 166 -10.23 -11.91 16.04
C PHE A 166 -11.66 -12.42 15.82
N LEU A 167 -12.17 -12.43 14.57
CA LEU A 167 -13.52 -12.94 14.26
C LEU A 167 -13.67 -14.42 14.59
N LEU A 168 -12.62 -15.22 14.40
CA LEU A 168 -12.58 -16.63 14.79
C LEU A 168 -12.72 -16.81 16.31
N ALA A 169 -12.12 -15.92 17.11
CA ALA A 169 -12.18 -15.97 18.57
C ALA A 169 -13.45 -15.33 19.16
N TYR A 170 -13.93 -14.24 18.58
CA TYR A 170 -15.00 -13.40 19.12
C TYR A 170 -16.41 -14.00 18.94
N GLN A 171 -16.65 -14.70 17.84
CA GLN A 171 -18.00 -15.21 17.52
C GLN A 171 -18.32 -16.52 18.27
N SER A 172 -19.36 -16.48 19.10
CA SER A 172 -19.76 -17.58 19.97
C SER A 172 -20.40 -18.77 19.23
N THR A 173 -21.08 -18.51 18.11
CA THR A 173 -21.76 -19.57 17.32
C THR A 173 -21.02 -19.83 16.02
N LYS A 174 -20.95 -21.10 15.60
CA LYS A 174 -20.35 -21.50 14.32
C LYS A 174 -20.97 -20.75 13.14
N HIS A 175 -22.28 -20.59 13.13
CA HIS A 175 -22.99 -19.86 12.08
C HIS A 175 -22.55 -18.39 11.98
N LYS A 176 -22.58 -17.63 13.08
CA LYS A 176 -22.16 -16.20 13.06
C LYS A 176 -20.69 -16.05 12.68
N LYS A 177 -19.84 -16.99 13.11
CA LYS A 177 -18.43 -17.04 12.76
C LYS A 177 -18.23 -17.17 11.26
N VAL A 178 -18.85 -18.17 10.63
CA VAL A 178 -18.77 -18.40 9.18
C VAL A 178 -19.30 -17.20 8.42
N VAL A 179 -20.50 -16.70 8.76
CA VAL A 179 -21.10 -15.55 8.06
C VAL A 179 -20.22 -14.31 8.17
N SER A 180 -19.70 -14.00 9.35
CA SER A 180 -18.87 -12.79 9.55
C SER A 180 -17.55 -12.90 8.77
N ILE A 181 -16.89 -14.04 8.85
CA ILE A 181 -15.64 -14.29 8.12
C ILE A 181 -15.88 -14.23 6.61
N SER A 182 -16.92 -14.90 6.11
CA SER A 182 -17.27 -14.88 4.68
C SER A 182 -17.57 -13.46 4.20
N LEU A 183 -18.36 -12.68 4.93
CA LEU A 183 -18.67 -11.30 4.53
C LEU A 183 -17.43 -10.41 4.51
N PHE A 184 -16.56 -10.52 5.51
CA PHE A 184 -15.32 -9.75 5.55
C PHE A 184 -14.37 -10.17 4.42
N ILE A 185 -14.13 -11.47 4.23
CA ILE A 185 -13.25 -11.99 3.18
C ILE A 185 -13.79 -11.63 1.80
N CYS A 186 -15.07 -11.87 1.53
CA CYS A 186 -15.67 -11.57 0.23
C CYS A 186 -15.57 -10.08 -0.09
N SER A 187 -15.88 -9.20 0.86
CA SER A 187 -15.78 -7.74 0.63
C SER A 187 -14.34 -7.26 0.45
N TYR A 188 -13.39 -7.81 1.21
CA TYR A 188 -11.96 -7.53 1.06
C TYR A 188 -11.41 -8.00 -0.29
N LEU A 189 -11.67 -9.27 -0.65
CA LEU A 189 -11.21 -9.86 -1.90
C LEU A 189 -11.88 -9.23 -3.11
N LEU A 190 -13.15 -8.81 -3.01
CA LEU A 190 -13.83 -8.10 -4.08
C LEU A 190 -13.09 -6.82 -4.46
N ILE A 191 -12.58 -6.07 -3.48
CA ILE A 191 -11.77 -4.88 -3.76
C ILE A 191 -10.41 -5.22 -4.35
N LEU A 192 -9.75 -6.29 -3.88
CA LEU A 192 -8.45 -6.70 -4.44
C LEU A 192 -8.56 -7.31 -5.84
N SER A 193 -9.70 -7.94 -6.15
CA SER A 193 -9.89 -8.77 -7.33
C SER A 193 -9.59 -8.09 -8.67
N PRO A 194 -9.94 -6.81 -8.95
CA PRO A 194 -9.67 -6.20 -10.24
C PRO A 194 -8.17 -6.03 -10.47
N TRP A 195 -7.44 -5.71 -9.41
CA TRP A 195 -5.99 -5.56 -9.47
C TRP A 195 -5.28 -6.89 -9.62
N ILE A 196 -5.70 -7.92 -8.86
CA ILE A 196 -5.16 -9.28 -9.00
C ILE A 196 -5.43 -9.81 -10.40
N TYR A 197 -6.63 -9.62 -10.94
CA TYR A 197 -6.98 -10.04 -12.29
C TYR A 197 -6.14 -9.33 -13.35
N ARG A 198 -5.95 -8.01 -13.24
CA ARG A 198 -5.03 -7.25 -14.11
C ARG A 198 -3.62 -7.84 -14.06
N ASN A 199 -3.09 -8.10 -12.87
CA ASN A 199 -1.75 -8.63 -12.71
C ASN A 199 -1.63 -10.07 -13.23
N PHE A 200 -2.67 -10.88 -13.06
CA PHE A 200 -2.73 -12.22 -13.64
C PHE A 200 -2.68 -12.19 -15.16
N ARG A 201 -3.36 -11.23 -15.81
CA ARG A 201 -3.30 -11.03 -17.26
C ARG A 201 -1.93 -10.58 -17.76
N ILE A 202 -1.18 -9.82 -16.94
CA ILE A 202 0.14 -9.29 -17.31
C ILE A 202 1.27 -10.30 -17.04
N TYR A 203 1.21 -10.99 -15.90
CA TYR A 203 2.31 -11.82 -15.39
C TYR A 203 2.03 -13.33 -15.46
N GLY A 204 0.82 -13.74 -15.86
CA GLY A 204 0.37 -15.14 -15.82
C GLY A 204 0.21 -15.69 -14.39
N GLN A 205 0.36 -14.86 -13.36
CA GLN A 205 0.34 -15.25 -11.95
C GLN A 205 -0.44 -14.24 -11.10
N PRO A 206 -1.19 -14.69 -10.07
CA PRO A 206 -1.98 -13.81 -9.21
C PRO A 206 -1.08 -13.09 -8.20
N VAL A 207 -0.40 -12.04 -8.66
CA VAL A 207 0.54 -11.25 -7.85
C VAL A 207 -0.11 -9.95 -7.40
N LEU A 208 0.12 -9.54 -6.14
CA LEU A 208 -0.36 -8.26 -5.61
C LEU A 208 0.62 -7.10 -5.87
N THR A 209 1.91 -7.35 -5.71
CA THR A 209 3.01 -6.47 -6.14
C THR A 209 4.26 -7.30 -6.38
N VAL A 210 5.19 -6.73 -7.15
CA VAL A 210 6.55 -7.25 -7.31
C VAL A 210 7.61 -6.38 -6.61
N GLY A 211 7.23 -5.24 -6.03
CA GLY A 211 8.17 -4.30 -5.42
C GLY A 211 8.70 -4.74 -4.06
N SER A 212 7.82 -5.19 -3.16
CA SER A 212 8.21 -5.54 -1.79
C SER A 212 8.98 -6.86 -1.69
N SER A 213 8.77 -7.78 -2.63
CA SER A 213 9.50 -9.07 -2.68
C SER A 213 10.99 -8.87 -2.99
N ARG A 214 11.35 -7.84 -3.77
CA ARG A 214 12.75 -7.53 -4.09
C ARG A 214 13.57 -7.17 -2.86
N ILE A 215 13.05 -6.25 -2.04
CA ILE A 215 13.72 -5.83 -0.81
C ILE A 215 13.91 -7.03 0.12
N PHE A 216 12.88 -7.87 0.24
CA PHE A 216 12.98 -9.08 1.04
C PHE A 216 14.05 -10.05 0.51
N LEU A 217 14.22 -10.19 -0.81
CA LEU A 217 15.21 -11.12 -1.38
C LEU A 217 16.66 -10.70 -1.08
N PHE A 218 17.03 -9.43 -1.34
CA PHE A 218 18.44 -9.03 -1.16
C PHE A 218 18.82 -8.85 0.31
N THR A 219 17.89 -8.44 1.17
CA THR A 219 18.16 -8.23 2.61
C THR A 219 18.42 -9.55 3.36
N GLN A 220 18.06 -10.69 2.77
CA GLN A 220 18.30 -12.03 3.33
C GLN A 220 19.64 -12.62 2.86
N THR A 221 20.44 -11.89 2.07
CA THR A 221 21.71 -12.40 1.54
C THR A 221 22.87 -12.23 2.53
N GLU A 222 23.86 -13.12 2.47
CA GLU A 222 25.09 -12.95 3.24
C GLU A 222 25.81 -11.64 2.92
N GLU A 223 25.74 -11.19 1.66
CA GLU A 223 26.35 -9.95 1.19
C GLU A 223 25.77 -8.72 1.88
N PHE A 224 24.46 -8.70 2.10
CA PHE A 224 23.80 -7.66 2.89
C PHE A 224 24.23 -7.69 4.35
N ILE A 225 24.28 -8.88 4.97
CA ILE A 225 24.66 -9.03 6.39
C ILE A 225 26.12 -8.59 6.62
N LYS A 226 27.02 -8.89 5.69
CA LYS A 226 28.45 -8.56 5.81
C LYS A 226 28.76 -7.09 5.49
N SER A 227 28.02 -6.50 4.53
CA SER A 227 28.33 -5.16 4.02
C SER A 227 27.56 -4.06 4.73
N PHE A 228 26.42 -4.34 5.34
CA PHE A 228 25.68 -3.37 6.14
C PHE A 228 26.24 -3.34 7.57
N PRO A 229 26.52 -2.16 8.17
CA PRO A 229 26.12 -0.81 7.75
C PRO A 229 27.20 -0.03 6.94
N GLU A 230 28.32 -0.65 6.57
CA GLU A 230 29.43 0.05 5.89
C GLU A 230 29.05 0.54 4.47
N LYS A 231 28.26 -0.24 3.73
CA LYS A 231 27.65 0.16 2.46
C LYS A 231 26.17 0.48 2.65
N SER A 232 25.66 1.45 1.90
CA SER A 232 24.23 1.72 1.89
C SER A 232 23.45 0.56 1.27
N PRO A 233 22.21 0.28 1.73
CA PRO A 233 21.35 -0.76 1.16
C PRO A 233 21.18 -0.66 -0.36
N ASP A 234 21.13 0.56 -0.90
CA ASP A 234 20.98 0.80 -2.34
C ASP A 234 22.18 0.29 -3.15
N VAL A 235 23.40 0.43 -2.61
CA VAL A 235 24.62 -0.06 -3.26
C VAL A 235 24.68 -1.58 -3.21
N ILE A 236 24.34 -2.17 -2.06
CA ILE A 236 24.31 -3.62 -1.88
C ILE A 236 23.25 -4.26 -2.79
N GLU A 237 22.04 -3.69 -2.86
CA GLU A 237 20.99 -4.19 -3.77
C GLU A 237 21.46 -4.15 -5.22
N ARG A 238 22.16 -3.07 -5.62
CA ARG A 238 22.68 -2.93 -6.98
C ARG A 238 23.72 -4.00 -7.32
N GLU A 239 24.69 -4.22 -6.43
CA GLU A 239 25.71 -5.27 -6.60
C GLU A 239 25.06 -6.66 -6.72
N TYR A 240 24.10 -6.96 -5.83
CA TYR A 240 23.35 -8.20 -5.85
C TYR A 240 22.59 -8.43 -7.17
N LEU A 241 21.88 -7.41 -7.68
CA LEU A 241 21.13 -7.53 -8.93
C LEU A 241 22.02 -7.73 -10.16
N ILE A 242 23.19 -7.09 -10.19
CA ILE A 242 24.19 -7.28 -11.26
C ILE A 242 24.71 -8.72 -11.21
N ALA A 243 25.13 -9.20 -10.04
CA ALA A 243 25.61 -10.57 -9.86
C ALA A 243 24.54 -11.62 -10.22
N LEU A 244 23.27 -11.37 -9.86
CA LEU A 244 22.15 -12.22 -10.21
C LEU A 244 21.92 -12.29 -11.74
N GLY A 245 22.04 -11.16 -12.43
CA GLY A 245 21.95 -11.08 -13.89
C GLY A 245 23.13 -11.72 -14.62
N GLU A 246 24.34 -11.67 -14.04
CA GLU A 246 25.52 -12.33 -14.62
C GLU A 246 25.53 -13.84 -14.43
N SER A 247 25.10 -14.32 -13.25
CA SER A 247 25.06 -15.75 -12.92
C SER A 247 23.99 -16.53 -13.69
N ASN A 248 22.90 -15.88 -14.10
CA ASN A 248 21.86 -16.49 -14.90
C ASN A 248 21.90 -15.98 -16.35
N LYS A 249 22.53 -16.75 -17.25
CA LYS A 249 22.49 -16.46 -18.70
C LYS A 249 21.07 -16.40 -19.26
N GLU A 250 20.12 -17.12 -18.65
CA GLU A 250 18.70 -17.00 -18.98
C GLU A 250 18.08 -15.67 -18.51
N LEU A 251 18.58 -15.02 -17.44
CA LEU A 251 18.14 -13.67 -17.04
C LEU A 251 18.66 -12.58 -17.98
N ARG A 252 19.75 -12.83 -18.73
CA ARG A 252 20.21 -11.94 -19.82
C ARG A 252 19.32 -12.04 -21.07
N ASN A 253 18.72 -13.21 -21.32
CA ASN A 253 17.83 -13.47 -22.45
C ASN A 253 16.33 -13.31 -22.11
N LEU A 254 15.99 -13.38 -20.82
CA LEU A 254 14.75 -12.85 -20.30
C LEU A 254 14.87 -11.35 -20.44
N ASP A 255 14.38 -10.85 -21.57
CA ASP A 255 13.75 -9.55 -21.59
C ASP A 255 12.72 -9.51 -20.45
N ILE A 256 13.17 -9.16 -19.24
CA ILE A 256 12.35 -8.54 -18.20
C ILE A 256 11.71 -7.24 -18.76
N ILE A 257 12.12 -6.85 -19.99
CA ILE A 257 11.73 -5.70 -20.80
C ILE A 257 10.64 -6.01 -21.86
N THR A 258 10.25 -7.26 -22.14
CA THR A 258 9.11 -7.53 -23.05
C THR A 258 8.30 -8.79 -22.67
N LEU A 259 7.45 -8.66 -21.64
CA LEU A 259 6.18 -9.42 -21.58
C LEU A 259 5.14 -8.90 -22.61
N ASP A 260 5.59 -8.22 -23.66
CA ASP A 260 4.84 -7.83 -24.85
C ASP A 260 5.54 -8.39 -26.10
N ARG A 261 5.37 -9.69 -26.34
CA ARG A 261 5.24 -10.29 -27.68
C ARG A 261 5.00 -11.79 -27.60
N LYS A 262 3.71 -12.13 -27.54
CA LYS A 262 3.00 -13.19 -28.29
C LYS A 262 1.83 -13.70 -27.44
N LEU A 263 0.71 -12.99 -27.53
CA LEU A 263 -0.64 -13.47 -27.87
C LEU A 263 -1.65 -12.35 -27.56
#